data_AF-A0A7J7JRW2-F1
#
_entry.id   AF-A0A7J7JRW2-F1
#
_cell.length_a   1.000
_cell.length_b   1.000
_cell.length_c   1.000
_cell.angle_alpha   90.00
_cell.angle_beta   90.00
_cell.angle_gamma   90.00
#
_symmetry.space_group_name_H-M   'P 1'
#
loop_
_entity.id
_entity.type
_entity.pdbx_description
1 polymer ?
#
loop_
_entity_poly.entity_id
_entity_poly.type
_entity_poly.pdbx_seq_one_letter_code
_entity_poly.pdbx_strand_id
1 'polypeptide(L)'
;MPVAKERLEILQVCKLLQCCRTVDMDQIAKLCDSGVPLLINFNEPENGDTALGIAASKNNEDLLDHILSLGAHPDVVDFKGRAAIMRAAELGNVECFERLAIAGANMKLKDVKGKGIIWYCMANTQRHARILELALQYGADVNNKAKDGKPVFVEACEQANENEQFCMTLLRRGAEANSVYEVTGLTALMAACKAGNANITSAILAAGGDPDSLDKWKSHAAHFAAKSMLCTYN
;
A
#
# COMPACT_ATOMS: atom_id res chain seq x y z
N MET A 1 10.87 -6.90 15.69
CA MET A 1 10.19 -5.69 16.22
C MET A 1 9.66 -5.99 17.60
N PRO A 2 9.87 -5.09 18.58
CA PRO A 2 9.49 -5.37 19.96
C PRO A 2 7.97 -5.13 20.14
N VAL A 3 7.23 -6.22 20.33
CA VAL A 3 5.86 -6.16 20.86
C VAL A 3 5.98 -6.05 22.38
N ALA A 4 5.18 -5.20 23.02
CA ALA A 4 5.19 -5.09 24.48
C ALA A 4 4.77 -6.42 25.11
N LYS A 5 5.59 -6.96 26.02
CA LYS A 5 5.37 -8.26 26.67
C LYS A 5 5.17 -8.11 28.17
N GLU A 6 5.96 -7.28 28.81
CA GLU A 6 5.87 -7.08 30.24
C GLU A 6 4.72 -6.15 30.60
N ARG A 7 4.16 -6.33 31.80
CA ARG A 7 3.04 -5.50 32.28
C ARG A 7 3.36 -4.00 32.24
N LEU A 8 4.60 -3.62 32.58
CA LEU A 8 5.02 -2.22 32.55
C LEU A 8 5.07 -1.68 31.12
N GLU A 9 5.67 -2.42 30.19
CA GLU A 9 5.73 -2.07 28.76
C GLU A 9 4.32 -1.88 28.20
N ILE A 10 3.43 -2.86 28.43
CA ILE A 10 2.06 -2.81 27.92
C ILE A 10 1.34 -1.56 28.43
N LEU A 11 1.41 -1.27 29.73
CA LEU A 11 0.76 -0.09 30.30
C LEU A 11 1.32 1.21 29.74
N GLN A 12 2.65 1.31 29.58
CA GLN A 12 3.28 2.51 29.04
C GLN A 12 3.01 2.70 27.54
N VAL A 13 3.00 1.63 26.75
CA VAL A 13 2.64 1.70 25.32
C VAL A 13 1.18 2.11 25.18
N CYS A 14 0.26 1.50 25.94
CA CYS A 14 -1.14 1.90 25.91
C CYS A 14 -1.31 3.39 26.27
N LYS A 15 -0.59 3.88 27.28
CA LYS A 15 -0.61 5.30 27.66
C LYS A 15 -0.01 6.19 26.58
N LEU A 16 1.12 5.81 25.99
CA LEU A 16 1.78 6.52 24.89
C LEU A 16 0.83 6.66 23.69
N LEU A 17 0.22 5.57 23.26
CA LEU A 17 -0.72 5.57 22.13
C LEU A 17 -1.97 6.40 22.45
N GLN A 18 -2.44 6.40 23.71
CA GLN A 18 -3.51 7.30 24.12
C GLN A 18 -3.09 8.78 24.01
N CYS A 19 -1.87 9.13 24.42
CA CYS A 19 -1.33 10.47 24.25
C CYS A 19 -1.18 10.84 22.76
N CYS A 20 -0.80 9.90 21.89
CA CYS A 20 -0.83 10.11 20.43
C CYS A 20 -2.26 10.37 19.92
N ARG A 21 -3.27 9.69 20.48
CA ARG A 21 -4.68 9.90 20.15
C ARG A 21 -5.21 11.24 20.66
N THR A 22 -4.68 11.80 21.73
CA THR A 22 -5.06 13.13 22.24
C THR A 22 -4.11 14.25 21.80
N VAL A 23 -3.04 13.92 21.07
CA VAL A 23 -2.00 14.85 20.60
C VAL A 23 -1.30 15.57 21.76
N ASP A 24 -1.04 14.83 22.85
CA ASP A 24 -0.34 15.35 24.04
C ASP A 24 1.18 15.19 23.88
N MET A 25 1.81 16.13 23.17
CA MET A 25 3.24 16.09 22.81
C MET A 25 4.17 16.05 24.02
N ASP A 26 3.82 16.80 25.07
CA ASP A 26 4.61 16.89 26.30
C ASP A 26 4.65 15.55 27.02
N GLN A 27 3.48 14.89 27.11
CA GLN A 27 3.41 13.60 27.77
C GLN A 27 4.07 12.50 26.94
N ILE A 28 4.00 12.58 25.60
CA ILE A 28 4.75 11.68 24.70
C ILE A 28 6.26 11.81 24.96
N ALA A 29 6.78 13.03 24.99
CA ALA A 29 8.20 13.28 25.24
C ALA A 29 8.64 12.78 26.62
N LYS A 30 7.87 13.08 27.67
CA LYS A 30 8.14 12.58 29.03
C LYS A 30 8.18 11.05 29.11
N LEU A 31 7.22 10.37 28.47
CA LEU A 31 7.20 8.90 28.44
C LEU A 31 8.40 8.32 27.69
N CYS A 32 8.89 8.99 26.65
CA CYS A 32 10.09 8.53 25.92
C CYS A 32 11.39 8.80 26.70
N ASP A 33 11.44 9.87 27.48
CA ASP A 33 12.63 10.25 28.28
C ASP A 33 12.76 9.44 29.57
N SER A 34 11.67 9.30 30.34
CA SER A 34 11.67 8.64 31.66
C SER A 34 11.05 7.25 31.69
N GLY A 35 10.51 6.77 30.57
CA GLY A 35 9.80 5.49 30.48
C GLY A 35 10.69 4.32 30.07
N VAL A 36 10.04 3.28 29.55
CA VAL A 36 10.72 2.10 29.00
C VAL A 36 11.62 2.54 27.83
N PRO A 37 12.87 2.07 27.76
CA PRO A 37 13.76 2.39 26.64
C PRO A 37 13.15 2.01 25.29
N LEU A 38 13.24 2.90 24.31
CA LEU A 38 12.69 2.72 22.96
C LEU A 38 11.16 2.49 22.93
N LEU A 39 10.43 2.92 23.97
CA LEU A 39 8.96 2.80 24.08
C LEU A 39 8.23 3.20 22.79
N ILE A 40 8.71 4.26 22.13
CA ILE A 40 8.12 4.81 20.90
C ILE A 40 8.05 3.81 19.74
N ASN A 41 8.87 2.76 19.77
CA ASN A 41 8.98 1.71 18.75
C ASN A 41 8.25 0.41 19.11
N PHE A 42 7.55 0.38 20.23
CA PHE A 42 6.76 -0.79 20.62
C PHE A 42 5.37 -0.77 20.01
N ASN A 43 4.88 -1.97 19.74
CA ASN A 43 3.50 -2.23 19.37
C ASN A 43 2.68 -2.54 20.62
N GLU A 44 1.42 -2.09 20.64
CA GLU A 44 0.46 -2.57 21.63
C GLU A 44 0.00 -4.01 21.32
N PRO A 45 -0.41 -4.80 22.33
CA PRO A 45 -0.59 -6.25 22.20
C PRO A 45 -1.89 -6.72 21.51
N GLU A 46 -2.88 -5.87 21.28
CA GLU A 46 -4.19 -6.25 20.71
C GLU A 46 -4.21 -6.20 19.17
N ASN A 47 -3.93 -5.03 18.58
CA ASN A 47 -3.97 -4.76 17.14
C ASN A 47 -2.58 -4.48 16.54
N GLY A 48 -1.58 -4.26 17.39
CA GLY A 48 -0.24 -3.88 16.98
C GLY A 48 -0.15 -2.41 16.57
N ASP A 49 -1.03 -1.54 17.07
CA ASP A 49 -0.95 -0.10 16.78
C ASP A 49 0.43 0.47 17.18
N THR A 50 0.92 1.40 16.37
CA THR A 50 2.21 2.07 16.54
C THR A 50 2.00 3.58 16.64
N ALA A 51 2.88 4.29 17.35
CA ALA A 51 2.77 5.74 17.51
C ALA A 51 2.76 6.46 16.15
N LEU A 52 3.69 6.11 15.25
CA LEU A 52 3.72 6.63 13.88
C LEU A 52 2.49 6.22 13.08
N GLY A 53 1.98 5.00 13.24
CA GLY A 53 0.76 4.55 12.58
C GLY A 53 -0.46 5.39 12.94
N ILE A 54 -0.59 5.80 14.22
CA ILE A 54 -1.66 6.70 14.67
C ILE A 54 -1.49 8.09 14.07
N ALA A 55 -0.28 8.67 14.10
CA ALA A 55 0.00 9.99 13.53
C ALA A 55 -0.30 10.03 12.02
N ALA A 56 0.21 9.03 11.29
CA ALA A 56 -0.02 8.88 9.86
C ALA A 56 -1.50 8.69 9.52
N SER A 57 -2.26 7.95 10.34
CA SER A 57 -3.69 7.72 10.10
C SER A 57 -4.53 8.98 10.30
N LYS A 58 -4.10 9.87 11.20
CA LYS A 58 -4.78 11.14 11.48
C LYS A 58 -4.42 12.28 10.53
N ASN A 59 -3.48 12.05 9.60
CA ASN A 59 -2.84 13.10 8.82
C ASN A 59 -2.27 14.23 9.70
N ASN A 60 -1.72 13.90 10.87
CA ASN A 60 -1.16 14.89 11.78
C ASN A 60 0.36 14.94 11.60
N GLU A 61 0.77 15.90 10.78
CA GLU A 61 2.14 16.24 10.42
C GLU A 61 3.02 16.59 11.63
N ASP A 62 2.55 17.48 12.51
CA ASP A 62 3.32 17.92 13.67
C ASP A 62 3.57 16.76 14.66
N LEU A 63 2.55 15.92 14.86
CA LEU A 63 2.67 14.71 15.68
C LEU A 63 3.66 13.71 15.06
N LEU A 64 3.59 13.55 13.75
CA LEU A 64 4.49 12.64 13.02
C LEU A 64 5.94 13.08 13.18
N ASP A 65 6.24 14.36 12.94
CA ASP A 65 7.59 14.92 13.09
C ASP A 65 8.10 14.82 14.53
N HIS A 66 7.24 15.14 15.50
CA HIS A 66 7.58 15.03 16.92
C HIS A 66 7.96 13.59 17.28
N ILE A 67 7.15 12.61 16.88
CA ILE A 67 7.42 11.19 17.12
C ILE A 67 8.70 10.73 16.42
N LEU A 68 8.95 11.16 15.18
CA LEU A 68 10.20 10.86 14.47
C LEU A 68 11.42 11.47 15.18
N SER A 69 11.31 12.70 15.69
CA SER A 69 12.38 13.37 16.44
C SER A 69 12.76 12.66 17.75
N LEU A 70 11.82 11.92 18.33
CA LEU A 70 12.02 11.09 19.52
C LEU A 70 12.63 9.71 19.22
N GLY A 71 13.04 9.46 17.97
CA GLY A 71 13.72 8.22 17.57
C GLY A 71 12.77 7.09 17.16
N ALA A 72 11.54 7.41 16.75
CA ALA A 72 10.66 6.42 16.14
C ALA A 72 11.20 5.95 14.79
N HIS A 73 11.26 4.63 14.60
CA HIS A 73 11.69 4.01 13.38
C HIS A 73 10.51 3.89 12.40
N PRO A 74 10.62 4.37 11.16
CA PRO A 74 9.48 4.43 10.21
C PRO A 74 8.93 3.06 9.80
N ASP A 75 9.78 2.03 9.84
CA ASP A 75 9.43 0.66 9.44
C ASP A 75 8.79 -0.19 10.55
N VAL A 76 8.39 0.42 11.68
CA VAL A 76 7.62 -0.29 12.71
C VAL A 76 6.22 -0.60 12.15
N VAL A 77 5.94 -1.89 11.91
CA VAL A 77 4.70 -2.43 11.35
C VAL A 77 3.67 -2.89 12.38
N ASP A 78 2.38 -2.75 12.06
CA ASP A 78 1.29 -3.36 12.84
C ASP A 78 1.22 -4.90 12.69
N PHE A 79 0.26 -5.56 13.33
CA PHE A 79 0.07 -7.02 13.19
C PHE A 79 -0.41 -7.47 11.80
N LYS A 80 -0.84 -6.54 10.96
CA LYS A 80 -1.10 -6.82 9.54
C LYS A 80 0.16 -6.61 8.70
N GLY A 81 1.30 -6.29 9.30
CA GLY A 81 2.56 -6.03 8.61
C GLY A 81 2.58 -4.67 7.92
N ARG A 82 1.72 -3.72 8.32
CA ARG A 82 1.66 -2.39 7.71
C ARG A 82 2.48 -1.38 8.50
N ALA A 83 3.47 -0.78 7.85
CA ALA A 83 4.18 0.38 8.40
C ALA A 83 3.29 1.64 8.35
N ALA A 84 3.70 2.69 9.07
CA ALA A 84 2.99 3.97 9.07
C ALA A 84 2.79 4.54 7.65
N ILE A 85 3.78 4.35 6.76
CA ILE A 85 3.70 4.85 5.38
C ILE A 85 2.62 4.13 4.56
N MET A 86 2.37 2.84 4.82
CA MET A 86 1.27 2.11 4.20
C MET A 86 -0.09 2.62 4.66
N ARG A 87 -0.21 3.05 5.94
CA ARG A 87 -1.44 3.69 6.44
C ARG A 87 -1.66 5.06 5.81
N ALA A 88 -0.61 5.85 5.67
CA ALA A 88 -0.69 7.14 4.98
C ALA A 88 -1.14 6.96 3.51
N ALA A 89 -0.61 5.95 2.82
CA ALA A 89 -1.03 5.59 1.47
C ALA A 89 -2.51 5.16 1.39
N GLU A 90 -2.94 4.25 2.27
CA GLU A 90 -4.31 3.72 2.34
C GLU A 90 -5.36 4.82 2.53
N LEU A 91 -5.02 5.88 3.25
CA LEU A 91 -5.92 6.98 3.59
C LEU A 91 -5.78 8.21 2.68
N GLY A 92 -4.81 8.20 1.75
CA GLY A 92 -4.55 9.33 0.88
C GLY A 92 -3.91 10.53 1.59
N ASN A 93 -3.15 10.29 2.66
CA ASN A 93 -2.49 11.32 3.48
C ASN A 93 -1.11 11.65 2.88
N VAL A 94 -1.10 12.56 1.90
CA VAL A 94 0.07 12.86 1.05
C VAL A 94 1.23 13.43 1.86
N GLU A 95 0.95 14.38 2.75
CA GLU A 95 1.98 15.10 3.50
C GLU A 95 2.68 14.18 4.51
N CYS A 96 1.92 13.38 5.26
CA CYS A 96 2.49 12.36 6.13
C CYS A 96 3.27 11.28 5.34
N PHE A 97 2.79 10.91 4.15
CA PHE A 97 3.49 9.96 3.29
C PHE A 97 4.87 10.50 2.89
N GLU A 98 4.93 11.76 2.42
CA GLU A 98 6.17 12.39 1.98
C GLU A 98 7.17 12.55 3.14
N ARG A 99 6.71 12.97 4.32
CA ARG A 99 7.56 13.06 5.53
C ARG A 99 8.14 11.71 5.93
N LEU A 100 7.33 10.65 5.93
CA LEU A 100 7.81 9.28 6.20
C LEU A 100 8.81 8.80 5.15
N ALA A 101 8.60 9.13 3.87
CA ALA A 101 9.53 8.82 2.79
C ALA A 101 10.88 9.52 2.99
N ILE A 102 10.87 10.81 3.32
CA ILE A 102 12.07 11.60 3.64
C ILE A 102 12.79 11.05 4.88
N ALA A 103 12.04 10.59 5.87
CA ALA A 103 12.57 9.93 7.07
C ALA A 103 13.15 8.52 6.81
N GLY A 104 13.17 8.06 5.55
CA GLY A 104 13.80 6.80 5.16
C GLY A 104 12.90 5.57 5.31
N ALA A 105 11.58 5.72 5.30
CA ALA A 105 10.66 4.58 5.29
C ALA A 105 10.93 3.65 4.10
N ASN A 106 10.96 2.34 4.35
CA ASN A 106 11.28 1.34 3.34
C ASN A 106 10.07 1.07 2.42
N MET A 107 10.17 1.55 1.17
CA MET A 107 9.14 1.39 0.12
C MET A 107 8.94 -0.06 -0.36
N LYS A 108 9.81 -1.00 0.05
CA LYS A 108 9.77 -2.41 -0.36
C LYS A 108 9.17 -3.33 0.71
N LEU A 109 8.73 -2.79 1.85
CA LEU A 109 8.01 -3.57 2.85
C LEU A 109 6.76 -4.21 2.23
N LYS A 110 6.39 -5.37 2.78
CA LYS A 110 5.20 -6.12 2.40
C LYS A 110 4.40 -6.45 3.65
N ASP A 111 3.09 -6.34 3.52
CA ASP A 111 2.15 -6.74 4.57
C ASP A 111 2.07 -8.28 4.70
N VAL A 112 1.27 -8.78 5.66
CA VAL A 112 1.09 -10.24 5.86
C VAL A 112 0.45 -10.97 4.67
N LYS A 113 -0.18 -10.24 3.75
CA LYS A 113 -0.74 -10.72 2.48
C LYS A 113 0.23 -10.53 1.31
N GLY A 114 1.48 -10.14 1.57
CA GLY A 114 2.51 -9.90 0.56
C GLY A 114 2.32 -8.59 -0.22
N LYS A 115 1.34 -7.75 0.13
CA LYS A 115 1.05 -6.51 -0.57
C LYS A 115 2.06 -5.42 -0.17
N GLY A 116 2.77 -4.89 -1.16
CA GLY A 116 3.63 -3.70 -1.00
C GLY A 116 2.85 -2.38 -1.01
N ILE A 117 3.58 -1.26 -0.91
CA ILE A 117 3.00 0.09 -0.77
C ILE A 117 2.05 0.49 -1.91
N ILE A 118 2.34 0.07 -3.14
CA ILE A 118 1.54 0.40 -4.34
C ILE A 118 0.11 -0.14 -4.22
N TRP A 119 -0.10 -1.27 -3.53
CA TRP A 119 -1.44 -1.82 -3.32
C TRP A 119 -2.36 -0.89 -2.54
N TYR A 120 -1.77 -0.07 -1.66
CA TYR A 120 -2.48 0.89 -0.83
C TYR A 120 -2.76 2.21 -1.57
N CYS A 121 -2.27 2.36 -2.81
CA CYS A 121 -2.44 3.56 -3.62
C CYS A 121 -3.59 3.45 -4.64
N MET A 122 -4.35 2.35 -4.64
CA MET A 122 -5.32 2.00 -5.70
C MET A 122 -6.64 2.78 -5.71
N ALA A 123 -6.91 3.67 -4.76
CA ALA A 123 -8.13 4.47 -4.80
C ALA A 123 -8.08 5.53 -5.92
N ASN A 124 -9.18 5.73 -6.65
CA ASN A 124 -9.26 6.74 -7.71
C ASN A 124 -9.49 8.15 -7.14
N THR A 125 -8.42 8.74 -6.60
CA THR A 125 -8.43 10.15 -6.14
C THR A 125 -7.11 10.82 -6.49
N GLN A 126 -7.10 12.14 -6.59
CA GLN A 126 -5.86 12.92 -6.85
C GLN A 126 -4.78 12.68 -5.79
N ARG A 127 -5.19 12.52 -4.52
CA ARG A 127 -4.26 12.26 -3.40
C ARG A 127 -3.55 10.91 -3.56
N HIS A 128 -4.29 9.86 -3.89
CA HIS A 128 -3.70 8.53 -4.10
C HIS A 128 -2.84 8.47 -5.36
N ALA A 129 -3.22 9.19 -6.42
CA ALA A 129 -2.36 9.35 -7.60
C ALA A 129 -1.03 10.05 -7.25
N ARG A 130 -1.07 11.11 -6.43
CA ARG A 130 0.14 11.78 -5.94
C ARG A 130 1.00 10.84 -5.10
N ILE A 131 0.39 10.06 -4.20
CA ILE A 131 1.10 9.07 -3.40
C ILE A 131 1.74 7.99 -4.26
N LEU A 132 1.05 7.49 -5.30
CA LEU A 132 1.63 6.53 -6.23
C LEU A 132 2.90 7.08 -6.89
N GLU A 133 2.86 8.32 -7.38
CA GLU A 133 4.02 8.96 -8.00
C GLU A 133 5.17 9.11 -7.01
N LEU A 134 4.89 9.52 -5.76
CA LEU A 134 5.89 9.59 -4.70
C LEU A 134 6.46 8.21 -4.37
N ALA A 135 5.62 7.20 -4.17
CA ALA A 135 6.05 5.84 -3.86
C ALA A 135 7.02 5.31 -4.93
N LEU A 136 6.68 5.49 -6.21
CA LEU A 136 7.53 5.08 -7.33
C LEU A 136 8.82 5.91 -7.40
N GLN A 137 8.77 7.21 -7.11
CA GLN A 137 9.95 8.08 -7.03
C GLN A 137 10.93 7.63 -5.94
N TYR A 138 10.42 7.19 -4.78
CA TYR A 138 11.22 6.68 -3.67
C TYR A 138 11.57 5.18 -3.79
N GLY A 139 11.34 4.56 -4.95
CA GLY A 139 11.83 3.21 -5.25
C GLY A 139 10.92 2.07 -4.81
N ALA A 140 9.60 2.32 -4.71
CA ALA A 140 8.62 1.25 -4.59
C ALA A 140 8.69 0.28 -5.79
N ASP A 141 8.52 -1.01 -5.52
CA ASP A 141 8.53 -2.06 -6.53
C ASP A 141 7.22 -2.06 -7.33
N VAL A 142 7.27 -1.57 -8.58
CA VAL A 142 6.14 -1.50 -9.53
C VAL A 142 5.57 -2.88 -9.89
N ASN A 143 6.39 -3.94 -9.79
CA ASN A 143 6.02 -5.31 -10.15
C ASN A 143 5.76 -6.18 -8.90
N ASN A 144 5.43 -5.55 -7.77
CA ASN A 144 5.14 -6.24 -6.53
C ASN A 144 4.00 -7.27 -6.70
N LYS A 145 4.21 -8.48 -6.18
CA LYS A 145 3.21 -9.54 -6.11
C LYS A 145 2.72 -9.75 -4.67
N ALA A 146 1.42 -9.98 -4.53
CA ALA A 146 0.80 -10.46 -3.30
C ALA A 146 1.25 -11.90 -2.99
N LYS A 147 0.91 -12.40 -1.80
CA LYS A 147 1.34 -13.71 -1.28
C LYS A 147 0.81 -14.89 -2.10
N ASP A 148 -0.35 -14.73 -2.73
CA ASP A 148 -0.92 -15.69 -3.68
C ASP A 148 -0.26 -15.63 -5.07
N GLY A 149 0.72 -14.75 -5.27
CA GLY A 149 1.42 -14.56 -6.53
C GLY A 149 0.72 -13.60 -7.48
N LYS A 150 -0.40 -12.96 -7.10
CA LYS A 150 -1.08 -11.98 -7.95
C LYS A 150 -0.23 -10.70 -8.09
N PRO A 151 0.17 -10.30 -9.31
CA PRO A 151 0.87 -9.03 -9.52
C PRO A 151 -0.06 -7.84 -9.29
N VAL A 152 0.48 -6.75 -8.72
CA VAL A 152 -0.29 -5.52 -8.48
C VAL A 152 -0.89 -4.94 -9.76
N PHE A 153 -0.19 -5.10 -10.89
CA PHE A 153 -0.66 -4.62 -12.18
C PHE A 153 -1.88 -5.41 -12.69
N VAL A 154 -1.95 -6.72 -12.43
CA VAL A 154 -3.13 -7.54 -12.77
C VAL A 154 -4.33 -7.12 -11.94
N GLU A 155 -4.15 -6.89 -10.63
CA GLU A 155 -5.21 -6.35 -9.77
C GLU A 155 -5.71 -4.99 -10.26
N ALA A 156 -4.80 -4.08 -10.60
CA ALA A 156 -5.14 -2.77 -11.13
C ALA A 156 -5.97 -2.87 -12.42
N CYS A 157 -5.59 -3.78 -13.33
CA CYS A 157 -6.29 -3.98 -14.59
C CYS A 157 -7.71 -4.55 -14.41
N GLU A 158 -7.96 -5.36 -13.37
CA GLU A 158 -9.33 -5.81 -13.06
C GLU A 158 -10.24 -4.64 -12.63
N GLN A 159 -9.65 -3.58 -12.08
CA GLN A 159 -10.36 -2.36 -11.64
C GLN A 159 -10.19 -1.19 -12.64
N ALA A 160 -9.73 -1.46 -13.86
CA ALA A 160 -9.34 -0.44 -14.84
C ALA A 160 -10.46 0.53 -15.23
N ASN A 161 -11.73 0.13 -15.14
CA ASN A 161 -12.86 1.03 -15.41
C ASN A 161 -12.96 2.16 -14.38
N GLU A 162 -12.66 1.84 -13.13
CA GLU A 162 -12.74 2.79 -12.02
C GLU A 162 -11.42 3.53 -11.81
N ASN A 163 -10.29 2.98 -12.27
CA ASN A 163 -8.98 3.57 -12.07
C ASN A 163 -8.00 3.40 -13.25
N GLU A 164 -8.38 3.95 -14.41
CA GLU A 164 -7.56 3.96 -15.62
C GLU A 164 -6.20 4.65 -15.39
N GLN A 165 -6.18 5.81 -14.73
CA GLN A 165 -4.97 6.59 -14.54
C GLN A 165 -3.90 5.83 -13.73
N PHE A 166 -4.32 5.06 -12.72
CA PHE A 166 -3.40 4.22 -11.95
C PHE A 166 -2.72 3.15 -12.82
N CYS A 167 -3.50 2.47 -13.67
CA CYS A 167 -2.96 1.48 -14.61
C CYS A 167 -1.98 2.13 -15.61
N MET A 168 -2.33 3.31 -16.15
CA MET A 168 -1.46 4.06 -17.07
C MET A 168 -0.15 4.49 -16.40
N THR A 169 -0.20 4.98 -15.15
CA THR A 169 1.00 5.34 -14.41
C THR A 169 1.88 4.12 -14.17
N LEU A 170 1.32 2.98 -13.76
CA LEU A 170 2.09 1.74 -13.58
C LEU A 170 2.80 1.31 -14.87
N LEU A 171 2.10 1.27 -16.01
CA LEU A 171 2.71 0.94 -17.30
C LEU A 171 3.86 1.87 -17.66
N ARG A 172 3.66 3.19 -17.55
CA ARG A 172 4.70 4.20 -17.82
C ARG A 172 5.92 4.05 -16.92
N ARG A 173 5.73 3.48 -15.73
CA ARG A 173 6.75 3.29 -14.70
C ARG A 173 7.37 1.90 -14.73
N GLY A 174 7.11 1.11 -15.78
CA GLY A 174 7.77 -0.17 -16.02
C GLY A 174 7.02 -1.39 -15.47
N ALA A 175 5.71 -1.30 -15.28
CA ALA A 175 4.90 -2.47 -14.99
C ALA A 175 4.97 -3.48 -16.15
N GLU A 176 5.14 -4.75 -15.81
CA GLU A 176 5.23 -5.83 -16.79
C GLU A 176 3.88 -6.06 -17.48
N ALA A 177 3.76 -5.69 -18.76
CA ALA A 177 2.54 -5.85 -19.55
C ALA A 177 2.05 -7.30 -19.64
N ASN A 178 2.98 -8.26 -19.59
CA ASN A 178 2.73 -9.70 -19.58
C ASN A 178 2.67 -10.30 -18.16
N SER A 179 2.40 -9.48 -17.15
CA SER A 179 2.17 -9.96 -15.78
C SER A 179 1.07 -11.02 -15.75
N VAL A 180 1.34 -12.15 -15.10
CA VAL A 180 0.42 -13.28 -14.97
C VAL A 180 0.12 -13.56 -13.51
N TYR A 181 -1.15 -13.75 -13.18
CA TYR A 181 -1.57 -14.30 -11.91
C TYR A 181 -1.42 -15.83 -11.92
N GLU A 182 -0.38 -16.33 -11.25
CA GLU A 182 0.06 -17.74 -11.28
C GLU A 182 -1.04 -18.75 -10.90
N VAL A 183 -1.98 -18.37 -10.03
CA VAL A 183 -3.06 -19.26 -9.59
C VAL A 183 -4.07 -19.55 -10.69
N THR A 184 -4.41 -18.55 -11.51
CA THR A 184 -5.46 -18.67 -12.54
C THR A 184 -4.92 -18.66 -13.97
N GLY A 185 -3.67 -18.23 -14.17
CA GLY A 185 -3.12 -17.92 -15.48
C GLY A 185 -3.63 -16.60 -16.07
N LEU A 186 -4.38 -15.79 -15.29
CA LEU A 186 -4.94 -14.54 -15.77
C LEU A 186 -3.84 -13.52 -16.04
N THR A 187 -3.75 -13.00 -17.27
CA THR A 187 -2.82 -11.94 -17.64
C THR A 187 -3.40 -10.54 -17.36
N ALA A 188 -2.54 -9.52 -17.28
CA ALA A 188 -2.99 -8.13 -17.17
C ALA A 188 -3.89 -7.73 -18.35
N LEU A 189 -3.58 -8.20 -19.57
CA LEU A 189 -4.41 -7.94 -20.75
C LEU A 189 -5.80 -8.59 -20.63
N MET A 190 -5.88 -9.85 -20.19
CA MET A 190 -7.17 -10.51 -19.94
C MET A 190 -7.99 -9.77 -18.88
N ALA A 191 -7.35 -9.31 -17.81
CA ALA A 191 -7.98 -8.52 -16.76
C ALA A 191 -8.56 -7.19 -17.30
N ALA A 192 -7.79 -6.46 -18.11
CA ALA A 192 -8.25 -5.23 -18.75
C ALA A 192 -9.41 -5.46 -19.73
N CYS A 193 -9.35 -6.53 -20.53
CA CYS A 193 -10.45 -6.93 -21.42
C CYS A 193 -11.70 -7.32 -20.65
N LYS A 194 -11.55 -8.02 -19.52
CA LYS A 194 -12.66 -8.39 -18.63
C LYS A 194 -13.32 -7.17 -18.00
N ALA A 195 -12.52 -6.16 -17.62
CA ALA A 195 -13.03 -4.88 -17.15
C ALA A 195 -13.78 -4.14 -18.27
N GLY A 196 -13.36 -4.28 -19.52
CA GLY A 196 -13.96 -3.58 -20.67
C GLY A 196 -13.34 -2.20 -20.91
N ASN A 197 -12.18 -1.91 -20.31
CA ASN A 197 -11.46 -0.65 -20.55
C ASN A 197 -10.61 -0.76 -21.83
N ALA A 198 -11.08 -0.16 -22.92
CA ALA A 198 -10.40 -0.17 -24.21
C ALA A 198 -9.07 0.60 -24.20
N ASN A 199 -8.97 1.67 -23.41
CA ASN A 199 -7.75 2.49 -23.31
C ASN A 199 -6.61 1.69 -22.68
N ILE A 200 -6.86 1.04 -21.53
CA ILE A 200 -5.88 0.19 -20.86
C ILE A 200 -5.55 -1.03 -21.70
N THR A 201 -6.55 -1.67 -22.33
CA THR A 201 -6.32 -2.78 -23.25
C THR A 201 -5.36 -2.37 -24.37
N SER A 202 -5.60 -1.22 -25.00
CA SER A 202 -4.73 -0.69 -26.06
C SER A 202 -3.34 -0.34 -25.55
N ALA A 203 -3.23 0.23 -24.34
CA ALA A 203 -1.95 0.56 -23.73
C ALA A 203 -1.12 -0.68 -23.39
N ILE A 204 -1.74 -1.75 -22.89
CA ILE A 204 -1.07 -3.03 -22.61
C ILE A 204 -0.58 -3.66 -23.91
N LEU A 205 -1.40 -3.67 -24.97
CA LEU A 205 -1.00 -4.17 -26.29
C LEU A 205 0.18 -3.36 -26.86
N ALA A 206 0.13 -2.03 -26.76
CA ALA A 206 1.23 -1.16 -27.19
C ALA A 206 2.52 -1.40 -26.38
N ALA A 207 2.40 -1.84 -25.13
CA ALA A 207 3.51 -2.23 -24.27
C ALA A 207 3.99 -3.68 -24.49
N GLY A 208 3.49 -4.38 -25.52
CA GLY A 208 3.90 -5.75 -25.87
C GLY A 208 3.16 -6.85 -25.11
N GLY A 209 1.96 -6.54 -24.58
CA GLY A 209 1.07 -7.55 -24.01
C GLY A 209 0.64 -8.59 -25.05
N ASP A 210 0.76 -9.87 -24.70
CA ASP A 210 0.44 -11.00 -25.57
C ASP A 210 -1.08 -11.31 -25.56
N PRO A 211 -1.81 -11.08 -26.66
CA PRO A 211 -3.23 -11.39 -26.75
C PRO A 211 -3.54 -12.89 -26.85
N ASP A 212 -2.57 -13.71 -27.25
CA ASP A 212 -2.73 -15.14 -27.52
C ASP A 212 -2.40 -16.02 -26.29
N SER A 213 -1.85 -15.42 -25.24
CA SER A 213 -1.66 -16.07 -23.95
C SER A 213 -2.98 -16.69 -23.45
N LEU A 214 -2.87 -17.89 -22.87
CA LEU A 214 -4.01 -18.67 -22.38
C LEU A 214 -3.98 -18.77 -20.86
N ASP A 215 -5.14 -18.58 -20.25
CA ASP A 215 -5.33 -18.88 -18.84
C ASP A 215 -5.44 -20.41 -18.59
N LYS A 216 -5.63 -20.81 -17.33
CA LYS A 216 -5.76 -22.23 -16.97
C LYS A 216 -7.03 -22.90 -17.52
N TRP A 217 -8.00 -22.13 -18.02
CA TRP A 217 -9.21 -22.62 -18.67
C TRP A 217 -9.16 -22.49 -20.20
N LYS A 218 -7.97 -22.26 -20.78
CA LYS A 218 -7.74 -22.10 -22.22
C LYS A 218 -8.50 -20.92 -22.84
N SER A 219 -8.78 -19.89 -22.04
CA SER A 219 -9.35 -18.62 -22.51
C SER A 219 -8.24 -17.61 -22.76
N HIS A 220 -8.30 -16.91 -23.88
CA HIS A 220 -7.42 -15.77 -24.22
C HIS A 220 -8.13 -14.43 -24.04
N ALA A 221 -7.42 -13.30 -24.22
CA ALA A 221 -7.95 -11.95 -23.98
C ALA A 221 -9.27 -11.66 -24.70
N ALA A 222 -9.39 -12.03 -25.98
CA ALA A 222 -10.64 -11.85 -26.74
C ALA A 222 -11.86 -12.63 -26.20
N HIS A 223 -11.68 -13.78 -25.51
CA HIS A 223 -12.80 -14.45 -24.82
C HIS A 223 -13.38 -13.57 -23.70
N PHE A 224 -12.51 -12.94 -22.91
CA PHE A 224 -12.90 -12.03 -21.85
C PHE A 224 -13.56 -10.75 -22.39
N ALA A 225 -13.01 -10.19 -23.47
CA ALA A 225 -13.60 -9.03 -24.14
C ALA A 225 -15.02 -9.32 -24.62
N ALA A 226 -15.24 -10.45 -25.31
CA ALA A 226 -16.56 -10.84 -25.81
C ALA A 226 -17.59 -11.03 -24.67
N LYS A 227 -17.16 -11.65 -23.56
CA LYS A 227 -18.00 -11.84 -22.38
C LYS A 227 -18.37 -10.51 -21.70
N SER A 228 -17.44 -9.57 -21.62
CA SER A 228 -17.69 -8.25 -21.00
C SER A 228 -18.78 -7.48 -21.75
N MET A 229 -18.77 -7.52 -23.09
CA MET A 229 -19.76 -6.83 -23.93
C MET A 229 -21.17 -7.37 -23.71
N LEU A 230 -21.33 -8.68 -23.50
CA LEU A 230 -22.66 -9.27 -23.26
C LEU A 230 -23.28 -8.85 -21.91
N CYS A 231 -22.45 -8.47 -20.93
CA CYS A 231 -22.93 -8.04 -19.61
C CYS A 231 -23.29 -6.55 -19.57
N THR A 232 -22.82 -5.72 -20.50
CA THR A 232 -23.11 -4.27 -20.54
C THR A 232 -24.43 -3.92 -21.24
N TYR A 233 -25.12 -4.89 -21.85
CA TYR A 233 -26.36 -4.68 -22.60
C TYR A 233 -27.62 -5.31 -21.95
N ASN A 234 -27.56 -5.69 -20.66
CA ASN A 234 -28.72 -6.10 -19.86
C ASN A 234 -28.88 -5.16 -18.66
#